data_AF-A0AAV2VZZ8-F1
#
_entry.id   AF-A0AAV2VZZ8-F1
#
_cell.length_a   1.000
_cell.length_b   1.000
_cell.length_c   1.000
_cell.angle_alpha   90.00
_cell.angle_beta   90.00
_cell.angle_gamma   90.00
#
_symmetry.space_group_name_H-M   'P 1'
#
loop_
_entity.id
_entity.type
_entity.pdbx_description
1 polymer ?
#
loop_
_entity_poly.entity_id
_entity_poly.type
_entity_poly.pdbx_seq_one_letter_code
_entity_poly.pdbx_strand_id
1 'polypeptide(L)' 'MPKALCGKWYNTEFIDNLPEGIDPCGENGEFHTLVTSASCFKGSLSIKAEQIESGERFHHLRYKAKIGERTL' A
#
# COMPACT_ATOMS: atom_id res chain seq x y z
N MET A 1 8.46 -9.99 1.19
CA MET A 1 8.47 -8.66 1.85
C MET A 1 8.09 -8.78 3.32
N PRO A 2 8.78 -8.10 4.25
CA PRO A 2 8.42 -8.08 5.67
C PRO A 2 7.01 -7.54 5.94
N LYS A 3 6.26 -8.19 6.83
CA LYS A 3 4.92 -7.75 7.28
C LYS A 3 4.89 -6.28 7.74
N ALA A 4 5.97 -5.79 8.36
CA ALA A 4 6.08 -4.43 8.88
C ALA A 4 6.05 -3.33 7.79
N LEU A 5 6.29 -3.69 6.52
CA LEU A 5 6.22 -2.76 5.39
C LEU A 5 4.80 -2.61 4.83
N CYS A 6 3.85 -3.49 5.19
CA CYS A 6 2.45 -3.34 4.79
C CYS A 6 1.85 -2.05 5.34
N GLY A 7 1.30 -1.21 4.46
CA GLY A 7 0.64 0.05 4.81
C GLY A 7 1.57 1.24 5.00
N LYS A 8 2.88 1.07 4.78
CA LYS A 8 3.79 2.20 4.68
C LYS A 8 3.51 2.97 3.40
N TRP A 9 3.68 4.30 3.46
CA TRP A 9 3.57 5.15 2.29
C TRP A 9 4.73 4.89 1.34
N TYR A 10 4.44 4.85 0.04
CA TYR A 10 5.48 4.73 -0.97
C TYR A 10 6.23 6.07 -1.11
N ASN A 11 7.36 6.18 -0.43
CA ASN A 11 8.24 7.35 -0.38
C ASN A 11 9.72 6.90 -0.29
N THR A 12 10.67 7.84 -0.22
CA THR A 12 12.10 7.51 -0.12
C THR A 12 12.41 6.64 1.09
N GLU A 13 11.78 6.89 2.25
CA GLU A 13 11.96 6.06 3.45
C GLU A 13 11.53 4.61 3.21
N PHE A 14 10.42 4.37 2.51
CA PHE A 14 10.01 3.02 2.14
C PHE A 14 11.03 2.34 1.21
N ILE A 15 11.52 3.07 0.20
CA ILE A 15 12.51 2.58 -0.76
C ILE A 15 13.82 2.21 -0.04
N ASP A 16 14.28 3.06 0.87
CA ASP A 16 15.51 2.84 1.66
C ASP A 16 15.38 1.65 2.63
N ASN A 17 14.16 1.27 2.99
CA ASN A 17 13.87 0.12 3.85
C ASN A 17 13.49 -1.15 3.07
N LEU A 18 13.61 -1.15 1.74
CA LEU A 18 13.42 -2.36 0.95
C LEU A 18 14.51 -3.40 1.27
N PRO A 19 14.17 -4.69 1.38
CA PRO A 19 15.16 -5.75 1.45
C PRO A 19 16.09 -5.73 0.23
N GLU A 20 17.33 -6.18 0.42
CA GLU A 20 18.31 -6.27 -0.66
C GLU A 20 17.77 -7.10 -1.85
N GLY A 21 18.00 -6.61 -3.07
CA GLY A 21 17.58 -7.27 -4.30
C GLY A 21 16.10 -7.11 -4.67
N ILE A 22 15.31 -6.36 -3.89
CA ILE A 22 13.93 -6.03 -4.25
C ILE A 22 13.91 -4.84 -5.21
N ASP A 23 13.24 -5.02 -6.34
CA ASP A 23 13.00 -3.92 -7.28
C ASP A 23 12.06 -2.87 -6.64
N PRO A 24 12.47 -1.59 -6.54
CA PRO A 24 11.62 -0.51 -6.06
C PRO A 24 10.33 -0.35 -6.87
N CYS A 25 10.31 -0.73 -8.14
CA CYS A 25 9.11 -0.71 -8.97
C CYS A 25 8.16 -1.89 -8.70
N GLY A 26 8.61 -2.93 -8.00
CA GLY A 26 7.80 -4.11 -7.69
C GLY A 26 7.39 -4.94 -8.91
N GLU A 27 8.17 -4.92 -9.99
CA GLU A 27 7.83 -5.48 -11.30
C GLU A 27 7.57 -7.00 -11.30
N ASN A 28 8.12 -7.74 -10.33
CA ASN A 28 7.94 -9.18 -10.21
C ASN A 28 6.88 -9.58 -9.17
N GLY A 29 6.09 -8.60 -8.69
CA GLY A 29 5.05 -8.82 -7.69
C GLY A 29 5.60 -8.92 -6.27
N GLU A 30 6.72 -8.27 -5.97
CA GLU A 30 7.31 -8.18 -4.64
C GLU A 30 6.35 -7.50 -3.64
N PHE A 31 5.64 -6.45 -4.10
CA PHE A 31 4.59 -5.76 -3.36
C PHE A 31 3.60 -5.05 -4.30
N HIS A 32 2.51 -4.53 -3.73
CA HIS A 32 1.51 -3.75 -4.45
C HIS A 32 1.27 -2.42 -3.73
N THR A 33 1.11 -1.35 -4.49
CA THR A 33 0.77 -0.02 -3.98
C THR A 33 -0.70 0.32 -4.24
N LEU A 34 -1.30 1.12 -3.34
CA LEU A 34 -2.61 1.72 -3.55
C LEU A 34 -2.45 3.24 -3.72
N VAL A 35 -2.85 3.76 -4.88
CA VAL A 35 -2.84 5.22 -5.13
C VAL A 35 -4.09 5.85 -4.51
N THR A 36 -3.91 6.70 -3.51
CA THR A 36 -5.02 7.37 -2.80
C THR A 36 -5.38 8.74 -3.38
N SER A 37 -4.45 9.38 -4.10
CA SER A 37 -4.68 10.67 -4.76
C SER A 37 -3.77 10.80 -5.99
N ALA A 38 -4.29 11.42 -7.04
CA ALA A 38 -3.56 11.75 -8.25
C ALA A 38 -4.18 13.00 -8.89
N SER A 39 -3.41 13.74 -9.69
CA SER A 39 -3.87 14.97 -10.36
C SER A 39 -5.06 14.75 -11.29
N CYS A 40 -5.19 13.55 -11.86
CA CYS A 40 -6.31 13.16 -12.70
C CYS A 40 -7.57 12.74 -11.92
N PHE A 41 -7.51 12.65 -10.59
CA PHE A 41 -8.66 12.27 -9.77
C PHE A 41 -9.50 13.51 -9.43
N LYS A 42 -10.84 13.38 -9.50
CA LYS A 42 -11.79 14.42 -9.06
C LYS A 42 -11.89 14.57 -7.54
N GLY A 43 -11.14 13.77 -6.78
CA GLY A 43 -11.12 13.71 -5.32
C GLY A 43 -10.06 12.72 -4.84
N SER A 44 -10.04 12.42 -3.54
CA SER A 44 -9.08 11.46 -2.96
C SER A 44 -9.79 10.33 -2.21
N LEU A 45 -9.10 9.19 -2.13
CA LEU A 45 -9.50 8.06 -1.30
C LEU A 45 -9.01 8.28 0.13
N SER A 46 -9.93 8.45 1.08
CA SER A 46 -9.59 8.38 2.50
C SER A 46 -9.57 6.91 2.91
N ILE A 47 -8.46 6.46 3.51
CA ILE A 47 -8.28 5.07 3.92
C ILE A 47 -8.07 4.98 5.43
N LYS A 48 -8.63 3.93 6.03
CA LYS A 48 -8.35 3.52 7.40
C LYS A 48 -7.89 2.07 7.38
N ALA A 49 -6.63 1.85 7.75
CA ALA A 49 -6.08 0.52 7.96
C ALA A 49 -6.87 -0.22 9.04
N GLU A 50 -7.18 -1.50 8.79
CA GLU A 50 -7.89 -2.34 9.74
C GLU A 50 -7.01 -3.46 10.27
N GLN A 51 -6.59 -4.38 9.40
CA GLN A 51 -5.82 -5.55 9.81
C GLN A 51 -4.87 -6.02 8.72
N ILE A 52 -3.76 -6.62 9.15
CA ILE A 52 -2.83 -7.30 8.25
C ILE A 52 -3.05 -8.81 8.36
N GLU A 53 -3.52 -9.41 7.27
CA GLU A 53 -3.64 -10.85 7.10
C GLU A 53 -2.37 -11.40 6.47
N SER A 54 -1.82 -12.47 7.01
CA SER A 54 -0.60 -13.10 6.48
C SER A 54 -0.95 -14.47 5.91
N GLY A 55 -0.73 -14.66 4.61
CA GLY A 55 -0.82 -15.95 3.94
C GLY A 55 0.56 -16.53 3.62
N GLU A 56 0.59 -17.62 2.86
CA GLU A 56 1.84 -18.30 2.50
C GLU A 56 2.76 -17.43 1.63
N ARG A 57 2.18 -16.70 0.67
CA ARG A 57 2.95 -15.88 -0.30
C ARG A 57 2.94 -14.38 0.01
N PHE A 58 1.87 -13.86 0.61
CA PHE A 58 1.64 -12.42 0.74
C PHE A 58 1.10 -12.02 2.11
N HIS A 59 1.47 -10.81 2.52
CA HIS A 59 0.80 -10.07 3.58
C HIS A 59 -0.15 -9.05 2.94
N HIS A 60 -1.42 -9.06 3.35
CA HIS A 60 -2.45 -8.16 2.84
C HIS A 60 -2.90 -7.21 3.95
N LEU A 61 -2.77 -5.91 3.72
CA LEU A 61 -3.41 -4.91 4.58
C LEU A 61 -4.83 -4.65 4.07
N ARG A 62 -5.82 -4.89 4.94
CA ARG A 62 -7.22 -4.52 4.71
C ARG A 62 -7.45 -3.06 5.09
N TYR A 63 -8.23 -2.37 4.26
CA TYR A 63 -8.62 -0.98 4.47
C TYR A 63 -10.15 -0.84 4.43
N LYS A 64 -10.68 0.05 5.26
CA LYS A 64 -11.92 0.77 4.95
C LYS A 64 -11.57 1.99 4.11
N ALA A 65 -12.31 2.20 3.03
CA ALA A 65 -12.06 3.29 2.10
C ALA A 65 -13.30 4.17 1.92
N LYS A 66 -13.10 5.49 1.73
CA LYS A 66 -14.16 6.46 1.47
C LYS A 66 -13.77 7.39 0.34
N ILE A 67 -14.72 7.73 -0.52
CA ILE A 67 -14.58 8.80 -1.52
C ILE A 67 -15.48 9.94 -1.10
N GLY A 68 -14.89 11.07 -0.71
CA GLY A 68 -15.64 12.17 -0.08
C GLY A 68 -16.30 11.75 1.24
N GLU A 69 -17.49 12.25 1.55
CA GLU A 69 -18.26 11.87 2.76
C GLU A 69 -18.92 10.48 2.66
N ARG A 70 -18.81 9.80 1.51
CA ARG A 70 -19.48 8.51 1.27
C ARG A 70 -18.52 7.35 1.53
N THR A 71 -18.91 6.46 2.44
CA THR A 71 -18.18 5.21 2.71
C THR A 71 -18.47 4.22 1.58
N LEU A 72 -17.41 3.61 1.03
CA LEU A 72 -17.50 2.52 0.04
C LEU A 72 -17.44 1.15 0.71
#